data_AF-A0A0F9BLY0-F1
#
_entry.id   AF-A0A0F9BLY0-F1
#
_cell.length_a   1.000
_cell.length_b   1.000
_cell.length_c   1.000
_cell.angle_alpha   90.00
_cell.angle_beta   90.00
_cell.angle_gamma   90.00
#
_symmetry.space_group_name_H-M   'P 1'
#
loop_
_entity.id
_entity.type
_entity.pdbx_description
1 polymer ?
#
loop_
_entity_poly.entity_id
_entity_poly.type
_entity_poly.pdbx_seq_one_letter_code
_entity_poly.pdbx_strand_id
1 'polypeptide(L)'
;MTSGVYKRTEEMNTGKYKRTSEMKIGKYKRTEETKRKMSIAQTGKKKSEVIKRKMSETHKLLIGKKSSNWKGGITPLEYDRLHRWINRYFIKPDFCEICGKLAFGKMEISNKSGKLIRDINNFQWAHQGCHRKYDNKNGIIHEGLEIDV
;
A
#
# COMPACT_ATOMS: atom_id res chain seq x y z
N MET A 1 -22.07 -21.38 11.09
CA MET A 1 -22.39 -19.94 11.25
C MET A 1 -23.81 -19.75 10.76
N THR A 2 -24.75 -19.51 11.67
CA THR A 2 -26.19 -19.45 11.42
C THR A 2 -26.56 -18.09 10.83
N SER A 3 -27.06 -18.11 9.60
CA SER A 3 -27.57 -16.93 8.90
C SER A 3 -28.95 -16.57 9.46
N GLY A 4 -29.02 -15.56 10.32
CA GLY A 4 -30.27 -14.98 10.79
C GLY A 4 -30.96 -14.18 9.68
N VAL A 5 -32.19 -14.57 9.33
CA VAL A 5 -33.04 -13.84 8.39
C VAL A 5 -33.78 -12.76 9.16
N TYR A 6 -33.34 -11.51 9.03
CA TYR A 6 -34.00 -10.36 9.64
C TYR A 6 -35.20 -9.93 8.77
N LYS A 7 -36.42 -10.04 9.29
CA LYS A 7 -37.63 -9.53 8.64
C LYS A 7 -37.89 -8.09 9.11
N ARG A 8 -37.74 -7.13 8.20
CA ARG A 8 -38.08 -5.73 8.44
C ARG A 8 -39.55 -5.53 8.04
N THR A 9 -40.38 -5.05 8.97
CA THR A 9 -41.79 -4.80 8.72
C THR A 9 -41.97 -3.70 7.67
N GLU A 10 -42.82 -4.00 6.70
CA GLU A 10 -43.26 -3.16 5.61
C GLU A 10 -44.21 -2.09 6.13
N GLU A 11 -44.00 -0.83 5.73
CA GLU A 11 -45.09 0.10 5.46
C GLU A 11 -44.53 1.34 4.74
N MET A 12 -44.80 1.44 3.43
CA MET A 12 -45.52 2.57 2.81
C MET A 12 -45.48 2.47 1.26
N ASN A 13 -46.67 2.19 0.72
CA ASN A 13 -47.31 2.67 -0.53
C ASN A 13 -46.60 3.83 -1.26
N THR A 14 -46.65 4.04 -2.59
CA THR A 14 -47.37 3.43 -3.71
C THR A 14 -46.64 3.91 -4.97
N GLY A 15 -46.04 3.02 -5.75
CA GLY A 15 -45.42 3.38 -7.02
C GLY A 15 -44.71 2.17 -7.61
N LYS A 16 -45.37 1.51 -8.56
CA LYS A 16 -45.02 0.20 -9.12
C LYS A 16 -43.57 0.11 -9.62
N TYR A 17 -42.66 -0.29 -8.74
CA TYR A 17 -41.47 -1.06 -9.11
C TYR A 17 -41.43 -2.28 -8.20
N LYS A 18 -41.86 -3.44 -8.73
CA LYS A 18 -41.61 -4.73 -8.08
C LYS A 18 -40.10 -4.98 -8.13
N ARG A 19 -39.38 -4.51 -7.11
CA ARG A 19 -37.95 -4.78 -6.95
C ARG A 19 -37.81 -6.16 -6.32
N THR A 20 -37.98 -7.22 -7.11
CA THR A 20 -37.57 -8.57 -6.72
C THR A 20 -36.04 -8.61 -6.77
N SER A 21 -35.38 -8.06 -5.75
CA SER A 21 -33.94 -8.18 -5.60
C SER A 21 -33.66 -9.22 -4.53
N GLU A 22 -33.61 -10.48 -4.94
CA GLU A 22 -32.72 -11.45 -4.31
C GLU A 22 -31.29 -10.93 -4.51
N MET A 23 -30.86 -9.95 -3.71
CA MET A 23 -29.48 -9.46 -3.76
C MET A 23 -28.63 -10.61 -3.23
N LYS A 24 -28.01 -11.36 -4.14
CA LYS A 24 -26.96 -12.30 -3.78
C LYS A 24 -25.88 -11.51 -3.06
N ILE A 25 -25.79 -11.68 -1.74
CA ILE A 25 -24.79 -11.07 -0.86
C ILE A 25 -23.45 -11.74 -1.16
N GLY A 26 -22.86 -11.38 -2.29
CA GLY A 26 -21.58 -11.86 -2.77
C GLY A 26 -20.86 -10.72 -3.47
N LYS A 27 -19.52 -10.69 -3.36
CA LYS A 27 -18.69 -9.71 -4.07
C LYS A 27 -18.84 -9.95 -5.57
N TYR A 28 -19.71 -9.19 -6.24
CA TYR A 28 -19.86 -9.21 -7.69
C TYR A 28 -18.49 -8.95 -8.34
N LYS A 29 -17.92 -9.98 -8.99
CA LYS A 29 -16.68 -9.86 -9.75
C LYS A 29 -17.03 -9.38 -11.16
N ARG A 30 -16.59 -8.17 -11.51
CA ARG A 30 -16.73 -7.65 -12.88
C ARG A 30 -15.95 -8.53 -13.86
N THR A 31 -16.55 -8.81 -15.01
CA THR A 31 -15.87 -9.48 -16.13
C THR A 31 -14.76 -8.60 -16.69
N GLU A 32 -13.71 -9.20 -17.27
CA GLU A 32 -12.61 -8.46 -17.91
C GLU A 32 -13.11 -7.55 -19.05
N GLU A 33 -14.10 -8.02 -19.80
CA GLU A 33 -14.75 -7.21 -20.84
C GLU A 33 -15.40 -5.95 -20.26
N THR A 34 -16.11 -6.07 -19.12
CA THR A 34 -16.73 -4.93 -18.44
C THR A 34 -15.67 -3.95 -17.94
N LYS A 35 -14.58 -4.45 -17.34
CA LYS A 35 -13.44 -3.60 -16.91
C LYS A 35 -12.82 -2.85 -18.09
N ARG A 36 -12.62 -3.53 -19.23
CA ARG A 36 -12.08 -2.92 -20.46
C ARG A 36 -13.01 -1.82 -20.98
N LYS A 37 -14.32 -2.07 -21.08
CA LYS A 37 -15.31 -1.08 -21.51
C LYS A 37 -15.32 0.15 -20.61
N MET A 38 -15.27 -0.03 -19.30
CA MET A 38 -15.17 1.09 -18.34
C MET A 38 -13.88 1.90 -18.53
N SER A 39 -12.74 1.24 -18.75
CA SER A 39 -11.45 1.90 -18.99
C SER A 39 -11.48 2.75 -20.27
N ILE A 40 -11.98 2.19 -21.38
CA ILE A 40 -12.11 2.90 -22.65
C ILE A 40 -13.02 4.12 -22.49
N ALA A 41 -14.14 3.97 -21.78
CA ALA A 41 -15.08 5.07 -21.56
C ALA A 41 -14.53 6.21 -20.67
N GLN A 42 -13.45 5.98 -19.91
CA GLN A 42 -12.81 7.00 -19.07
C GLN A 42 -11.55 7.61 -19.71
N THR A 43 -10.87 6.85 -20.56
CA THR A 43 -9.69 7.31 -21.30
C THR A 43 -10.05 8.55 -22.14
N GLY A 44 -9.22 9.60 -22.04
CA GLY A 44 -9.39 10.83 -22.81
C GLY A 44 -10.38 11.85 -22.24
N LYS A 45 -11.18 11.51 -21.22
CA LYS A 45 -12.07 12.49 -20.58
C LYS A 45 -11.27 13.52 -19.77
N LYS A 46 -11.25 14.76 -20.26
CA LYS A 46 -10.66 15.90 -19.55
C LYS A 46 -11.61 16.37 -18.45
N LYS A 47 -11.10 16.53 -17.23
CA LYS A 47 -11.83 17.21 -16.14
C LYS A 47 -11.97 18.69 -16.49
N SER A 48 -13.12 19.28 -16.15
CA SER A 48 -13.32 20.73 -16.29
C SER A 48 -12.34 21.50 -15.40
N GLU A 49 -12.01 22.73 -15.79
CA GLU A 49 -11.08 23.58 -15.03
C GLU A 49 -11.57 23.85 -13.60
N VAL A 50 -12.89 24.01 -13.41
CA VAL A 50 -13.49 24.17 -12.09
C VAL A 50 -13.19 22.98 -11.17
N ILE A 51 -13.29 21.74 -11.68
CA ILE A 51 -12.99 20.53 -10.90
C ILE A 51 -11.49 20.45 -10.59
N LYS A 52 -10.63 20.74 -11.57
CA LYS A 52 -9.17 20.77 -11.35
C LYS A 52 -8.79 21.76 -10.25
N ARG A 53 -9.38 22.97 -10.28
CA ARG A 53 -9.14 24.01 -9.27
C ARG A 53 -9.56 23.55 -7.88
N LYS A 54 -10.78 23.01 -7.72
CA LYS A 54 -11.27 22.47 -6.45
C LYS A 54 -10.37 21.36 -5.91
N MET A 55 -9.96 20.41 -6.75
CA MET A 55 -9.02 19.35 -6.36
C MET A 55 -7.68 19.93 -5.89
N SER A 56 -7.14 20.93 -6.59
CA SER A 56 -5.89 21.59 -6.21
C SER A 56 -6.02 22.31 -4.88
N GLU A 57 -7.09 23.07 -4.67
CA GLU A 57 -7.40 23.75 -3.41
C GLU A 57 -7.51 22.76 -2.24
N THR A 58 -8.22 21.65 -2.42
CA THR A 58 -8.31 20.59 -1.38
C THR A 58 -6.93 19.98 -1.08
N HIS A 59 -6.12 19.69 -2.11
CA HIS A 59 -4.80 19.11 -1.91
C HIS A 59 -3.85 20.03 -1.15
N LYS A 60 -3.93 21.35 -1.36
CA LYS A 60 -3.13 22.32 -0.61
C LYS A 60 -3.38 22.27 0.90
N LEU A 61 -4.61 21.95 1.31
CA LEU A 61 -4.97 21.80 2.72
C LEU A 61 -4.38 20.53 3.36
N LEU A 62 -3.96 19.55 2.54
CA LEU A 62 -3.44 18.25 2.98
C LEU A 62 -1.91 18.16 2.91
N ILE A 63 -1.20 19.30 2.90
CA ILE A 63 0.26 19.36 2.88
C ILE A 63 0.81 19.44 4.32
N GLY A 64 1.94 18.77 4.57
CA GLY A 64 2.63 18.80 5.86
C GLY A 64 1.79 18.21 6.99
N LYS A 65 1.82 18.85 8.17
CA LYS A 65 1.15 18.36 9.40
C LYS A 65 -0.36 18.13 9.28
N LYS A 66 -1.02 18.74 8.28
CA LYS A 66 -2.47 18.59 8.04
C LYS A 66 -2.81 17.35 7.21
N SER A 67 -1.83 16.71 6.58
CA SER A 67 -2.04 15.46 5.87
C SER A 67 -2.37 14.35 6.87
N SER A 68 -3.42 13.57 6.64
CA SER A 68 -3.68 12.35 7.43
C SER A 68 -2.53 11.33 7.34
N ASN A 69 -1.72 11.43 6.27
CA ASN A 69 -0.55 10.60 6.04
C ASN A 69 0.73 11.21 6.64
N TRP A 70 0.67 12.39 7.28
CA TRP A 70 1.82 12.98 7.94
C TRP A 70 2.21 12.19 9.18
N LYS A 71 3.46 11.74 9.24
CA LYS A 71 4.00 10.95 10.35
C LYS A 71 5.09 11.69 11.12
N GLY A 72 4.96 13.02 11.26
CA GLY A 72 5.89 13.80 12.08
C GLY A 72 7.17 14.25 11.37
N GLY A 73 7.18 14.34 10.04
CA GLY A 73 8.41 14.63 9.27
C GLY A 73 9.19 13.38 8.90
N ILE A 74 8.91 12.26 9.58
CA ILE A 74 9.23 10.92 9.12
C ILE A 74 8.44 10.70 7.83
N THR A 75 9.15 10.58 6.72
CA THR A 75 8.54 10.10 5.49
C THR A 75 8.79 8.60 5.39
N PRO A 76 7.78 7.72 5.56
CA PRO A 76 7.90 6.30 5.18
C PRO A 76 8.36 6.14 3.72
N LEU A 77 8.10 7.18 2.91
CA LEU A 77 8.61 7.31 1.55
C LEU A 77 10.14 7.24 1.47
N GLU A 78 10.91 7.59 2.51
CA GLU A 78 12.36 7.47 2.48
C GLU A 78 12.81 6.02 2.51
N TYR A 79 12.21 5.18 3.37
CA TYR A 79 12.48 3.74 3.38
C TYR A 79 12.20 3.12 2.00
N ASP A 80 11.01 3.37 1.45
CA ASP A 80 10.61 2.82 0.14
C ASP A 80 11.44 3.36 -1.02
N ARG A 81 11.81 4.65 -0.98
CA ARG A 81 12.65 5.27 -2.02
C ARG A 81 14.09 4.78 -1.93
N LEU A 82 14.59 4.58 -0.71
CA LEU A 82 15.91 4.04 -0.43
C LEU A 82 15.98 2.59 -0.92
N HIS A 83 15.01 1.75 -0.56
CA HIS A 83 14.89 0.38 -1.07
C HIS A 83 14.77 0.32 -2.59
N ARG A 84 14.00 1.22 -3.21
CA ARG A 84 13.94 1.33 -4.67
C ARG A 84 15.23 1.82 -5.30
N TRP A 85 16.00 2.67 -4.61
CA TRP A 85 17.32 3.09 -5.07
C TRP A 85 18.30 1.93 -4.98
N ILE A 86 18.37 1.22 -3.86
CA ILE A 86 19.30 0.10 -3.64
C ILE A 86 19.00 -1.04 -4.62
N ASN A 87 17.74 -1.41 -4.82
CA ASN A 87 17.35 -2.46 -5.77
C ASN A 87 17.84 -2.19 -7.21
N ARG A 88 18.18 -0.93 -7.56
CA ARG A 88 18.72 -0.60 -8.89
C ARG A 88 20.23 -0.80 -9.01
N TYR A 89 20.98 -0.73 -7.91
CA TYR A 89 22.45 -0.76 -7.92
C TYR A 89 23.04 -1.97 -7.20
N PHE A 90 22.29 -2.56 -6.25
CA PHE A 90 22.74 -3.66 -5.44
C PHE A 90 22.26 -4.98 -6.04
N ILE A 91 23.16 -5.63 -6.77
CA ILE A 91 22.90 -6.90 -7.45
C ILE A 91 22.47 -7.93 -6.42
N LYS A 92 21.38 -8.64 -6.71
CA LYS A 92 20.87 -9.69 -5.84
C LYS A 92 21.77 -10.94 -5.95
N PRO A 93 22.41 -11.39 -4.86
CA PRO A 93 23.20 -12.61 -4.86
C PRO A 93 22.31 -13.87 -4.84
N ASP A 94 22.89 -15.00 -5.23
CA ASP A 94 22.26 -16.33 -5.19
C ASP A 94 22.22 -16.94 -3.79
N PHE A 95 22.77 -16.26 -2.78
CA PHE A 95 22.81 -16.71 -1.40
C PHE A 95 22.40 -15.58 -0.45
N CYS A 96 21.91 -15.96 0.73
CA CYS A 96 21.62 -15.04 1.81
C CYS A 96 22.91 -14.67 2.54
N GLU A 97 23.19 -13.37 2.67
CA GLU A 97 24.43 -12.88 3.30
C GLU A 97 24.43 -13.09 4.83
N ILE A 98 23.28 -13.37 5.44
CA ILE A 98 23.17 -13.65 6.88
C ILE A 98 23.44 -15.12 7.20
N CYS A 99 22.86 -16.05 6.43
CA CYS A 99 22.93 -17.48 6.75
C CYS A 99 23.78 -18.31 5.77
N GLY A 100 24.28 -17.72 4.69
CA GLY A 100 25.11 -18.37 3.66
C GLY A 100 24.36 -19.39 2.78
N LYS A 101 23.07 -19.65 3.04
CA LYS A 101 22.28 -20.60 2.26
C LYS A 101 21.81 -19.97 0.97
N LEU A 102 21.62 -20.79 -0.06
CA LEU A 102 21.06 -20.39 -1.35
C LEU A 102 19.72 -19.64 -1.21
N ALA A 103 19.47 -18.77 -2.17
CA ALA A 103 18.33 -17.88 -2.33
C ALA A 103 17.03 -18.63 -2.64
N PHE A 104 16.59 -19.52 -1.74
CA PHE A 104 15.30 -20.18 -1.88
C PHE A 104 14.17 -19.22 -1.45
N GLY A 105 13.39 -18.75 -2.44
CA GLY A 105 12.19 -17.95 -2.21
C GLY A 105 12.41 -16.44 -2.21
N LYS A 106 11.57 -15.72 -1.44
CA LYS A 106 11.60 -14.25 -1.38
C LYS A 106 12.76 -13.79 -0.50
N MET A 107 13.65 -13.02 -1.11
CA MET A 107 14.69 -12.28 -0.41
C MET A 107 14.31 -10.81 -0.32
N GLU A 108 14.76 -10.19 0.75
CA GLU A 108 14.55 -8.80 1.06
C GLU A 108 15.90 -8.15 1.32
N ILE A 109 15.98 -6.85 1.04
CA ILE A 109 17.10 -6.02 1.43
C ILE A 109 16.89 -5.66 2.90
N SER A 110 17.96 -5.75 3.69
CA SER A 110 18.00 -5.46 5.12
C SER A 110 19.14 -4.47 5.40
N ASN A 111 18.93 -3.57 6.36
CA ASN A 111 19.96 -2.65 6.82
C ASN A 111 20.83 -3.33 7.88
N LYS A 112 22.15 -3.33 7.70
CA LYS A 112 23.10 -3.86 8.69
C LYS A 112 23.09 -3.02 9.97
N SER A 113 23.11 -1.69 9.84
CA SER A 113 23.17 -0.78 11.01
C SER A 113 21.82 -0.46 11.65
N GLY A 114 20.70 -0.82 11.01
CA GLY A 114 19.37 -0.35 11.38
C GLY A 114 19.06 1.11 11.05
N LYS A 115 20.06 1.91 10.65
CA LYS A 115 19.87 3.31 10.23
C LYS A 115 19.58 3.39 8.72
N LEU A 116 18.76 4.34 8.30
CA LEU A 116 18.42 4.58 6.88
C LEU A 116 19.49 5.43 6.18
N ILE A 117 20.71 4.91 6.11
CA ILE A 117 21.86 5.56 5.46
C ILE A 117 21.85 5.19 3.98
N ARG A 118 22.06 6.17 3.09
CA ARG A 118 22.17 5.95 1.64
C ARG A 118 23.56 5.46 1.21
N ASP A 119 24.01 4.38 1.83
CA ASP A 119 25.28 3.69 1.52
C ASP A 119 24.98 2.23 1.17
N ILE A 120 25.41 1.79 -0.01
CA ILE A 120 25.17 0.42 -0.51
C ILE A 120 25.77 -0.62 0.44
N ASN A 121 26.91 -0.33 1.08
CA ASN A 121 27.60 -1.28 1.95
C ASN A 121 26.84 -1.55 3.26
N ASN A 122 25.95 -0.63 3.64
CA ASN A 122 25.07 -0.74 4.79
C ASN A 122 23.89 -1.71 4.54
N PHE A 123 23.75 -2.25 3.34
CA PHE A 123 22.68 -3.18 3.01
C PHE A 123 23.19 -4.60 2.83
N GLN A 124 22.29 -5.54 3.07
CA GLN A 124 22.50 -6.94 2.79
C GLN A 124 21.24 -7.60 2.26
N TRP A 125 21.42 -8.61 1.42
CA TRP A 125 20.37 -9.45 0.90
C TRP A 125 20.15 -10.66 1.82
N ALA A 126 18.93 -10.80 2.34
CA ALA A 126 18.60 -11.84 3.30
C ALA A 126 17.25 -12.51 3.00
N HIS A 127 17.07 -13.76 3.44
CA HIS A 127 15.74 -14.34 3.53
C HIS A 127 14.90 -13.53 4.54
N GLN A 128 13.60 -13.37 4.28
CA GLN A 128 12.70 -12.67 5.20
C GLN A 128 12.76 -13.21 6.65
N GLY A 129 12.93 -14.52 6.83
CA GLY A 129 13.11 -15.13 8.14
C GLY A 129 14.43 -14.77 8.82
N CYS A 130 15.52 -14.70 8.05
CA CYS A 130 16.84 -14.31 8.53
C CYS A 130 16.88 -12.82 8.88
N HIS A 131 16.27 -11.98 8.05
CA HIS A 131 16.11 -10.54 8.26
C HIS A 131 15.46 -10.26 9.62
N ARG A 132 14.24 -10.77 9.86
CA ARG A 132 13.54 -10.58 11.12
C ARG A 132 14.30 -11.09 12.35
N LYS A 133 15.03 -12.21 12.23
CA LYS A 133 15.87 -12.73 13.32
C LYS A 133 17.05 -11.80 13.60
N TYR A 134 17.64 -11.24 12.56
CA TYR A 134 18.73 -10.28 12.66
C TYR A 134 18.26 -8.99 13.32
N ASP A 135 17.12 -8.43 12.89
CA ASP A 135 16.59 -7.20 13.47
C ASP A 135 16.26 -7.38 14.95
N ASN A 136 15.58 -8.48 15.30
CA ASN A 136 15.26 -8.81 16.69
C ASN A 136 16.52 -8.99 17.55
N LYS A 137 17.58 -9.62 16.99
CA LYS A 137 18.83 -9.86 17.73
C LYS A 137 19.60 -8.56 17.97
N ASN A 138 19.57 -7.64 17.01
CA ASN A 138 20.29 -6.37 17.08
C ASN A 138 19.45 -5.22 17.64
N GLY A 139 18.19 -5.46 18.02
CA GLY A 139 17.28 -4.42 18.48
C GLY A 139 17.02 -3.35 17.40
N ILE A 140 17.06 -3.73 16.12
CA ILE A 140 16.76 -2.81 15.03
C ILE A 140 15.25 -2.61 15.00
N ILE A 141 14.81 -1.48 15.52
CA ILE A 141 13.42 -1.04 15.42
C ILE A 141 13.36 -0.09 14.22
N HIS A 142 12.50 -0.38 13.24
CA HIS A 142 12.15 0.60 12.20
C HIS A 142 11.20 1.66 12.77
N GLU A 143 11.52 2.22 13.93
CA GLU A 143 10.92 3.46 14.38
C GLU A 143 11.42 4.55 13.43
N GLY A 144 10.48 5.24 12.80
CA GLY A 144 10.80 6.25 11.82
C GLY A 144 11.83 7.22 12.36
N LEU A 145 12.85 7.53 11.55
CA LEU A 145 13.91 8.49 11.89
C LEU A 145 13.32 9.73 12.57
N GLU A 146 13.56 9.89 13.87
CA GLU A 146 13.49 11.22 14.48
C GLU A 146 14.60 12.04 13.82
N ILE A 147 14.20 12.88 12.87
CA ILE A 147 15.06 13.94 12.35
C ILE A 147 14.94 15.05 13.38
N ASP A 148 15.97 15.22 14.23
CA ASP A 148 16.11 16.44 15.02
C ASP A 148 16.15 17.62 14.04
N VAL A 149 15.09 18.43 14.07
CA VAL A 149 14.90 19.62 13.23
C VAL A 149 15.62 20.80 13.84
#